data_AF-A0A7M5VHD2-F1
#
_entry.id   AF-A0A7M5VHD2-F1
#
_cell.length_a   1.000
_cell.length_b   1.000
_cell.length_c   1.000
_cell.angle_alpha   90.00
_cell.angle_beta   90.00
_cell.angle_gamma   90.00
#
_symmetry.space_group_name_H-M   'P 1'
#
loop_
_entity.id
_entity.type
_entity.pdbx_description
1 polymer ?
#
loop_
_entity_poly.entity_id
_entity_poly.type
_entity_poly.pdbx_seq_one_letter_code
_entity_poly.pdbx_strand_id
1 'polypeptide(L)'
;NNTEKMGRKCIVRGCKSNYNKSKASQNDNIRIRNEEKLADFRKIPMYGFPSKKKRLYERQRWIKSIPYLTEEIVNNNNTPAVCRKHWPENTTFETGQNGLPRPIEPPSIFDNIPSSSIPTPLPPPRPTKRTSFETRSQQEDEMEEFRNRDKLKFEDIANSDRLTLLGLPIVAFQVNDGEQWIQSGEYISGIPSFSLKISKDLRFIAYKMGVQCTIKSLSKNRITHLDSWSCLEEAICFLKNSEFTRHQTILQEQIESMKPPQVGKKLYSPQVLMRAFGYFSQSRSLYSRLRSDFKLPSIKTLTNISSKVNNTSDRTFINEIIKAVKPDQRKCIVMADEVYVKQCLLYHGGTVFGQAENNPSSLATSVLGIMVKCLFGGPTFLFKMIPVKAMTAAFLFDQIQQTIALLRGAGADIKSIIVDGNRTNQNFLQAV
;
A
#
# COMPACT_ATOMS: atom_id res chain seq x y z
N ASN A 1 4.56 -53.29 -32.45
CA ASN A 1 4.48 -52.37 -31.30
C ASN A 1 4.38 -50.92 -31.76
N ASN A 2 3.20 -50.49 -32.20
CA ASN A 2 2.92 -49.10 -32.55
C ASN A 2 2.56 -48.32 -31.28
N THR A 3 3.51 -47.59 -30.72
CA THR A 3 3.21 -46.60 -29.68
C THR A 3 2.57 -45.38 -30.34
N GLU A 4 1.24 -45.25 -30.19
CA GLU A 4 0.53 -44.01 -30.50
C GLU A 4 1.17 -42.84 -29.73
N LYS A 5 1.94 -42.00 -30.44
CA LYS A 5 2.42 -40.72 -29.90
C LYS A 5 1.22 -39.81 -29.67
N MET A 6 0.68 -39.80 -28.45
CA MET A 6 -0.28 -38.79 -27.99
C MET A 6 0.26 -37.40 -28.34
N GLY A 7 -0.56 -36.61 -29.05
CA GLY A 7 -0.19 -35.25 -29.45
C GLY A 7 0.01 -34.36 -28.22
N ARG A 8 1.11 -33.59 -28.20
CA ARG A 8 1.37 -32.60 -27.14
C ARG A 8 0.28 -31.54 -27.13
N LYS A 9 -0.31 -31.27 -25.96
CA LYS A 9 -1.32 -30.22 -25.76
C LYS A 9 -0.65 -28.85 -25.55
N CYS A 10 -1.29 -27.80 -26.06
CA CYS A 10 -0.88 -26.42 -25.77
C CYS A 10 -1.24 -26.06 -24.32
N ILE A 11 -0.31 -25.45 -23.60
CA ILE A 11 -0.50 -25.07 -22.20
C ILE A 11 -1.33 -23.78 -22.03
N VAL A 12 -1.47 -22.98 -23.10
CA VAL A 12 -2.24 -21.74 -23.05
C VAL A 12 -3.72 -22.07 -22.85
N ARG A 13 -4.31 -21.54 -21.77
CA ARG A 13 -5.73 -21.78 -21.44
C ARG A 13 -6.62 -21.34 -22.60
N GLY A 14 -7.60 -22.18 -22.95
CA GLY A 14 -8.54 -21.93 -24.06
C GLY A 14 -7.97 -22.20 -25.46
N CYS A 15 -6.71 -22.61 -25.60
CA CYS A 15 -6.15 -22.99 -26.89
C CYS A 15 -6.59 -24.42 -27.28
N LYS A 16 -7.23 -24.57 -28.45
CA LYS A 16 -7.72 -25.85 -28.99
C LYS A 16 -6.79 -26.49 -30.02
N SER A 17 -5.59 -25.95 -30.21
CA SER A 17 -4.59 -26.47 -31.15
C SER A 17 -4.28 -27.93 -30.82
N ASN A 18 -4.62 -28.85 -31.75
CA ASN A 18 -4.50 -30.32 -31.68
C ASN A 18 -5.56 -31.11 -30.89
N TYR A 19 -6.71 -30.53 -30.49
CA TYR A 19 -7.77 -31.27 -29.79
C TYR A 19 -8.62 -32.20 -30.69
N ASN A 20 -8.60 -32.01 -32.01
CA ASN A 20 -9.58 -32.60 -32.94
C ASN A 20 -9.13 -33.89 -33.65
N LYS A 21 -8.26 -34.70 -33.04
CA LYS A 21 -7.84 -35.97 -33.66
C LYS A 21 -8.74 -37.18 -33.36
N SER A 22 -9.63 -37.13 -32.38
CA SER A 22 -10.31 -38.34 -31.86
C SER A 22 -11.82 -38.43 -32.10
N LYS A 23 -12.45 -37.54 -32.89
CA LYS A 23 -13.89 -37.65 -33.18
C LYS A 23 -14.27 -37.78 -34.67
N ALA A 24 -13.30 -37.78 -35.56
CA ALA A 24 -13.55 -37.84 -37.02
C ALA A 24 -13.35 -39.23 -37.64
N SER A 25 -13.14 -40.30 -36.84
CA SER A 25 -12.84 -41.64 -37.38
C SER A 25 -13.78 -42.74 -36.88
N GLN A 26 -15.04 -42.43 -36.54
CA GLN A 26 -15.98 -43.49 -36.17
C GLN A 26 -17.45 -43.29 -36.58
N ASN A 27 -17.78 -42.27 -37.39
CA ASN A 27 -19.11 -42.18 -38.00
C ASN A 27 -19.03 -41.45 -39.35
N ASP A 28 -18.50 -42.15 -40.35
CA ASP A 28 -18.74 -41.76 -41.75
C ASP A 28 -20.08 -42.35 -42.18
N ASN A 29 -21.07 -41.47 -42.30
CA ASN A 29 -22.08 -41.54 -43.36
C ASN A 29 -22.84 -40.21 -43.47
N ILE A 30 -22.12 -39.08 -43.56
CA ILE A 30 -22.71 -37.85 -44.13
C ILE A 30 -21.69 -37.19 -45.05
N ARG A 31 -21.91 -37.37 -46.36
CA ARG A 31 -21.30 -36.56 -47.42
C ARG A 31 -21.59 -35.08 -47.15
N ILE A 32 -20.56 -34.32 -46.78
CA ILE A 32 -20.58 -32.86 -46.90
C ILE A 32 -19.57 -32.49 -47.98
N ARG A 33 -20.10 -32.24 -49.18
CA ARG A 33 -19.42 -31.42 -50.20
C ARG A 33 -19.21 -30.04 -49.58
N ASN A 34 -17.96 -29.64 -49.39
CA ASN A 34 -17.48 -28.25 -49.38
C ASN A 34 -15.97 -28.29 -49.20
N GLU A 35 -15.23 -28.03 -50.28
CA GLU A 35 -13.76 -28.04 -50.34
C GLU A 35 -13.10 -26.91 -49.53
N GLU A 36 -13.87 -26.01 -48.91
CA GLU A 36 -13.35 -24.90 -48.09
C GLU A 36 -13.09 -25.24 -46.60
N LYS A 37 -13.43 -26.45 -46.13
CA LYS A 37 -13.15 -26.88 -44.73
C LYS A 37 -11.98 -27.86 -44.56
N LEU A 38 -11.20 -28.10 -45.61
CA LEU A 38 -10.07 -29.05 -45.57
C LEU A 38 -8.72 -28.46 -45.14
N ALA A 39 -8.66 -27.17 -44.77
CA ALA A 39 -7.39 -26.49 -44.47
C ALA A 39 -6.88 -26.65 -43.02
N ASP A 40 -7.71 -27.05 -42.06
CA ASP A 40 -7.45 -26.80 -40.63
C ASP A 40 -6.92 -28.00 -39.82
N PHE A 41 -6.55 -29.11 -40.49
CA PHE A 41 -5.99 -30.31 -39.84
C PHE A 41 -4.46 -30.44 -39.98
N ARG A 42 -3.75 -29.37 -40.34
CA ARG A 42 -2.28 -29.37 -40.33
C ARG A 42 -1.78 -29.45 -38.88
N LYS A 43 -0.88 -30.41 -38.59
CA LYS A 43 -0.21 -30.50 -37.28
C LYS A 43 0.50 -29.17 -36.99
N ILE A 44 -0.04 -28.39 -36.05
CA ILE A 44 0.57 -27.11 -35.68
C ILE A 44 1.86 -27.39 -34.91
N PRO A 45 2.99 -26.76 -35.26
CA PRO A 45 4.23 -26.88 -34.51
C PRO A 45 4.06 -26.50 -33.03
N MET A 46 4.63 -27.32 -32.16
CA MET A 46 4.59 -27.17 -30.71
C MET A 46 6.00 -26.92 -30.17
N TYR A 47 6.19 -25.81 -29.46
CA TYR A 47 7.48 -25.43 -28.89
C TYR A 47 7.48 -25.70 -27.39
N GLY A 48 8.42 -26.54 -26.94
CA GLY A 48 8.63 -26.81 -25.52
C GLY A 48 9.37 -25.67 -24.82
N PHE A 49 9.09 -25.50 -23.52
CA PHE A 49 9.71 -24.44 -22.72
C PHE A 49 11.24 -24.54 -22.71
N PRO A 50 11.95 -23.39 -22.57
CA PRO A 50 13.39 -23.39 -22.36
C PRO A 50 13.80 -24.20 -21.13
N SER A 51 15.02 -24.79 -21.20
CA SER A 51 15.54 -25.67 -20.15
C SER A 51 15.80 -24.90 -18.86
N LYS A 52 15.30 -25.42 -17.73
CA LYS A 52 15.49 -24.84 -16.40
C LYS A 52 16.97 -24.69 -16.01
N LYS A 53 17.85 -25.59 -16.49
CA LYS A 53 19.29 -25.59 -16.16
C LYS A 53 20.12 -24.66 -17.05
N LYS A 54 19.82 -24.60 -18.36
CA LYS A 54 20.67 -23.88 -19.33
C LYS A 54 20.15 -22.48 -19.68
N ARG A 55 18.84 -22.25 -19.58
CA ARG A 55 18.19 -21.02 -20.09
C ARG A 55 17.07 -20.55 -19.16
N LEU A 56 17.43 -20.34 -17.89
CA LEU A 56 16.49 -19.96 -16.83
C LEU A 56 15.80 -18.62 -17.13
N TYR A 57 16.55 -17.63 -17.62
CA TYR A 57 16.01 -16.30 -17.91
C TYR A 57 14.95 -16.33 -19.02
N GLU A 58 15.21 -17.01 -20.14
CA GLU A 58 14.24 -17.20 -21.23
C GLU A 58 12.99 -17.94 -20.75
N ARG A 59 13.17 -18.99 -19.94
CA ARG A 59 12.06 -19.76 -19.36
C ARG A 59 11.15 -18.85 -18.53
N GLN A 60 11.74 -18.00 -17.68
CA GLN A 60 10.98 -17.04 -16.87
C GLN A 60 10.27 -16.01 -17.72
N ARG A 61 10.88 -15.52 -18.82
CA ARG A 61 10.22 -14.62 -19.79
C ARG A 61 8.99 -15.28 -20.40
N TRP A 62 9.10 -16.54 -20.83
CA TRP A 62 7.98 -17.29 -21.40
C TRP A 62 6.84 -17.48 -20.38
N ILE A 63 7.18 -17.83 -19.14
CA ILE A 63 6.17 -18.01 -18.08
C ILE A 63 5.45 -16.70 -17.79
N LYS A 64 6.19 -15.60 -17.63
CA LYS A 64 5.62 -14.27 -17.38
C LYS A 64 4.77 -13.74 -18.54
N SER A 65 5.08 -14.13 -19.77
CA SER A 65 4.33 -13.68 -20.95
C SER A 65 2.97 -14.36 -21.10
N ILE A 66 2.78 -15.56 -20.53
CA ILE A 66 1.56 -16.33 -20.68
C ILE A 66 0.64 -16.05 -19.49
N PRO A 67 -0.58 -15.53 -19.72
CA PRO A 67 -1.53 -15.24 -18.63
C PRO A 67 -1.82 -16.46 -17.74
N TYR A 68 -1.83 -16.24 -16.43
CA TYR A 68 -2.11 -17.25 -15.39
C TYR A 68 -1.11 -18.43 -15.32
N LEU A 69 0.01 -18.37 -16.05
CA LEU A 69 1.00 -19.42 -16.01
C LEU A 69 2.00 -19.20 -14.86
N THR A 70 2.20 -20.22 -14.05
CA THR A 70 3.21 -20.24 -12.98
C THR A 70 4.23 -21.35 -13.24
N GLU A 71 5.40 -21.24 -12.62
CA GLU A 71 6.44 -22.28 -12.71
C GLU A 71 5.92 -23.64 -12.19
N GLU A 72 5.04 -23.64 -11.18
CA GLU A 72 4.38 -24.85 -10.68
C GLU A 72 3.50 -25.51 -11.74
N ILE A 73 2.68 -24.73 -12.46
CA ILE A 73 1.80 -25.24 -13.53
C ILE A 73 2.62 -25.82 -14.69
N VAL A 74 3.76 -25.20 -15.02
CA VAL A 74 4.66 -25.72 -16.06
C VAL A 74 5.30 -27.03 -15.62
N ASN A 75 5.72 -27.16 -14.36
CA ASN A 75 6.37 -28.37 -13.85
C ASN A 75 5.40 -29.54 -13.64
N ASN A 76 4.13 -29.25 -13.33
CA ASN A 76 3.08 -30.27 -13.17
C ASN A 76 2.55 -30.83 -14.51
N ASN A 77 2.94 -30.24 -15.64
CA ASN A 77 2.61 -30.76 -16.97
C ASN A 77 3.71 -31.69 -17.47
N ASN A 78 3.36 -32.92 -17.90
CA ASN A 78 4.33 -33.91 -18.37
C ASN A 78 5.12 -33.45 -19.62
N THR A 79 4.54 -32.58 -20.46
CA THR A 79 5.21 -31.99 -21.64
C THR A 79 4.70 -30.57 -21.93
N PRO A 80 5.13 -29.56 -21.15
CA PRO A 80 4.62 -28.20 -21.33
C PRO A 80 5.10 -27.64 -22.67
N ALA A 81 4.16 -27.26 -23.52
CA ALA A 81 4.44 -26.72 -24.85
C ALA A 81 3.42 -25.66 -25.25
N VAL A 82 3.83 -24.75 -26.13
CA VAL A 82 3.00 -23.69 -26.69
C VAL A 82 2.98 -23.84 -28.20
N CYS A 83 1.80 -23.71 -28.84
CA CYS A 83 1.67 -23.85 -30.29
C CYS A 83 2.06 -22.57 -31.04
N ARG A 84 2.48 -22.69 -32.31
CA ARG A 84 2.87 -21.56 -33.19
C ARG A 84 1.88 -20.38 -33.23
N LYS A 85 0.58 -20.62 -33.02
CA LYS A 85 -0.48 -19.58 -33.03
C LYS A 85 -0.24 -18.45 -32.01
N HIS A 86 0.55 -18.68 -30.96
CA HIS A 86 0.81 -17.67 -29.94
C HIS A 86 1.98 -16.73 -30.26
N TRP A 87 2.51 -16.79 -31.48
CA TRP A 87 3.59 -15.93 -31.96
C TRP A 87 3.19 -15.21 -33.24
N PRO A 88 3.55 -13.92 -33.39
CA PRO A 88 3.39 -13.18 -34.64
C PRO A 88 4.05 -13.90 -35.83
N GLU A 89 3.51 -13.69 -37.03
CA GLU A 89 4.03 -14.34 -38.25
C GLU A 89 5.51 -13.99 -38.48
N ASN A 90 5.91 -12.74 -38.20
CA ASN A 90 7.27 -12.21 -38.32
C ASN A 90 8.23 -12.57 -37.16
N THR A 91 7.87 -13.53 -36.30
CA THR A 91 8.74 -13.96 -35.19
C THR A 91 10.04 -14.57 -35.73
N THR A 92 11.18 -14.16 -35.15
CA THR A 92 12.49 -14.72 -35.45
C THR A 92 12.69 -16.07 -34.75
N PHE A 93 13.24 -17.04 -35.49
CA PHE A 93 13.55 -18.38 -34.99
C PHE A 93 15.06 -18.62 -35.00
N GLU A 94 15.57 -19.19 -33.92
CA GLU A 94 16.93 -19.72 -33.82
C GLU A 94 16.92 -21.24 -34.02
N THR A 95 18.04 -21.80 -34.49
CA THR A 95 18.23 -23.24 -34.58
C THR A 95 18.55 -23.79 -33.20
N GLY A 96 17.63 -24.59 -32.64
CA GLY A 96 17.83 -25.24 -31.34
C GLY A 96 18.88 -26.34 -31.37
N GLN A 97 19.22 -26.90 -30.19
CA GLN A 97 20.24 -27.95 -30.01
C GLN A 97 20.01 -29.22 -30.84
N ASN A 98 18.78 -29.45 -31.34
CA ASN A 98 18.42 -30.62 -32.15
C ASN A 98 18.18 -30.27 -33.63
N GLY A 99 18.64 -29.10 -34.11
CA GLY A 99 18.38 -28.62 -35.47
C GLY A 99 16.96 -28.12 -35.72
N LEU A 100 16.08 -28.16 -34.71
CA LEU A 100 14.69 -27.70 -34.81
C LEU A 100 14.59 -26.19 -34.57
N PRO A 101 13.79 -25.45 -35.37
CA PRO A 101 13.60 -24.02 -35.17
C PRO A 101 12.87 -23.76 -33.85
N ARG A 102 13.34 -22.76 -33.09
CA ARG A 102 12.77 -22.31 -31.82
C ARG A 102 12.59 -20.80 -31.84
N PRO A 103 11.45 -20.26 -31.39
CA PRO A 103 11.25 -18.82 -31.34
C PRO A 103 12.17 -18.18 -30.29
N ILE A 104 12.79 -17.05 -30.65
CA ILE A 104 13.67 -16.28 -29.76
C ILE A 104 12.85 -15.54 -28.72
N GLU A 105 11.80 -14.85 -29.17
CA GLU A 105 10.91 -14.08 -28.31
C GLU A 105 9.82 -14.95 -27.66
N PRO A 106 9.34 -14.58 -26.46
CA PRO A 106 8.25 -15.28 -25.80
C PRO A 106 6.93 -15.12 -26.58
N PRO A 107 5.95 -16.03 -26.37
CA PRO A 107 4.64 -15.92 -27.00
C PRO A 107 3.93 -14.63 -26.55
N SER A 108 3.23 -13.98 -27.48
CA SER A 108 2.62 -12.66 -27.27
C SER A 108 1.18 -12.55 -27.79
N ILE A 109 0.66 -13.57 -28.49
CA ILE A 109 -0.70 -13.57 -29.06
C ILE A 109 -1.61 -14.51 -28.26
N PHE A 110 -2.74 -13.99 -27.78
CA PHE A 110 -3.67 -14.71 -26.91
C PHE A 110 -5.15 -14.40 -27.22
N ASP A 111 -5.64 -14.86 -28.38
CA ASP A 111 -6.95 -14.49 -28.93
C ASP A 111 -8.16 -14.82 -28.03
N ASN A 112 -8.04 -15.82 -27.15
CA ASN A 112 -9.13 -16.29 -26.28
C ASN A 112 -9.02 -15.79 -24.83
N ILE A 113 -8.19 -14.78 -24.57
CA ILE A 113 -7.94 -14.26 -23.22
C ILE A 113 -8.44 -12.80 -23.15
N PRO A 114 -9.23 -12.41 -22.13
CA PRO A 114 -9.64 -11.02 -21.95
C PRO A 114 -8.42 -10.10 -21.89
N SER A 115 -8.49 -8.95 -22.56
CA SER A 115 -7.38 -7.97 -22.62
C SER A 115 -6.92 -7.51 -21.23
N SER A 116 -7.81 -7.51 -20.23
CA SER A 116 -7.49 -7.24 -18.82
C SER A 116 -6.57 -8.26 -18.15
N SER A 117 -6.41 -9.44 -18.75
CA SER A 117 -5.60 -10.54 -18.22
C SER A 117 -4.24 -10.67 -18.91
N ILE A 118 -3.98 -9.83 -19.93
CA ILE A 118 -2.70 -9.78 -20.62
C ILE A 118 -1.77 -8.86 -19.81
N PRO A 119 -0.57 -9.31 -19.41
CA PRO A 119 0.39 -8.47 -18.71
C PRO A 119 0.71 -7.22 -19.54
N THR A 120 0.42 -6.04 -19.00
CA THR A 120 0.78 -4.78 -19.64
C THR A 120 2.31 -4.70 -19.75
N PRO A 121 2.88 -4.39 -20.93
CA PRO A 121 4.31 -4.17 -21.04
C PRO A 121 4.76 -3.09 -20.05
N LEU A 122 5.95 -3.26 -19.48
CA LEU A 122 6.53 -2.24 -18.61
C LEU A 122 6.63 -0.94 -19.43
N PRO A 123 6.18 0.21 -18.88
CA PRO A 123 6.34 1.47 -19.58
C PRO A 123 7.83 1.72 -19.82
N PRO A 124 8.21 2.27 -20.99
CA PRO A 124 9.60 2.61 -21.25
C PRO A 124 10.10 3.57 -20.17
N PRO A 125 11.36 3.43 -19.70
CA PRO A 125 11.92 4.33 -18.71
C PRO A 125 11.88 5.76 -19.23
N ARG A 126 11.17 6.64 -18.53
CA ARG A 126 11.05 8.04 -18.91
C ARG A 126 12.39 8.74 -18.64
N PRO A 127 13.02 9.42 -19.63
CA PRO A 127 14.22 10.21 -19.39
C PRO A 127 13.83 11.45 -18.57
N THR A 128 14.05 11.42 -17.26
CA THR A 128 13.94 12.61 -16.42
C THR A 128 15.21 13.45 -16.59
N LYS A 129 15.11 14.60 -17.26
CA LYS A 129 16.13 15.64 -17.18
C LYS A 129 16.12 16.18 -15.75
N ARG A 130 17.13 15.80 -14.97
CA ARG A 130 17.36 16.28 -13.61
C ARG A 130 17.72 17.76 -13.71
N THR A 131 16.76 18.64 -13.49
CA THR A 131 17.05 20.08 -13.27
C THR A 131 17.92 20.19 -12.03
N SER A 132 18.99 21.00 -12.10
CA SER A 132 19.95 21.17 -11.01
C SER A 132 19.26 21.65 -9.73
N PHE A 133 19.77 21.18 -8.60
CA PHE A 133 19.21 21.39 -7.26
C PHE A 133 19.43 22.82 -6.72
N GLU A 134 20.14 23.66 -7.48
CA GLU A 134 20.82 24.86 -6.98
C GLU A 134 19.88 26.01 -6.58
N THR A 135 18.59 25.93 -6.87
CA THR A 135 17.62 27.02 -6.58
C THR A 135 16.62 26.73 -5.47
N ARG A 136 16.80 25.64 -4.71
CA ARG A 136 15.80 25.18 -3.71
C ARG A 136 16.25 25.39 -2.26
N SER A 137 16.35 26.65 -1.82
CA SER A 137 16.09 27.12 -0.45
C SER A 137 16.69 28.52 -0.27
N GLN A 138 15.89 29.51 0.14
CA GLN A 138 16.40 30.80 0.64
C GLN A 138 16.41 30.87 2.18
N GLN A 139 15.93 29.83 2.87
CA GLN A 139 16.01 29.73 4.32
C GLN A 139 17.27 28.98 4.76
N GLU A 140 17.87 29.44 5.85
CA GLU A 140 18.96 28.75 6.52
C GLU A 140 18.53 27.35 6.96
N ASP A 141 19.43 26.39 6.84
CA ASP A 141 19.18 25.00 7.21
C ASP A 141 19.14 24.85 8.74
N GLU A 142 17.94 24.84 9.32
CA GLU A 142 17.72 24.64 10.75
C GLU A 142 18.00 23.18 11.21
N MET A 143 18.34 22.25 10.31
CA MET A 143 18.49 20.84 10.65
C MET A 143 19.64 20.58 11.61
N GLU A 144 20.74 21.33 11.48
CA GLU A 144 21.89 21.18 12.37
C GLU A 144 21.57 21.67 13.79
N GLU A 145 20.87 22.79 13.90
CA GLU A 145 20.40 23.30 15.20
C GLU A 145 19.43 22.32 15.85
N PHE A 146 18.50 21.75 15.08
CA PHE A 146 17.61 20.71 15.57
C PHE A 146 18.37 19.48 16.07
N ARG A 147 19.34 18.96 15.30
CA ARG A 147 20.15 17.80 15.70
C ARG A 147 20.91 18.04 17.01
N ASN A 148 21.44 19.25 17.18
CA ASN A 148 22.15 19.62 18.40
C ASN A 148 21.21 19.67 19.61
N ARG A 149 19.97 20.15 19.44
CA ARG A 149 18.95 20.16 20.50
C ARG A 149 18.31 18.79 20.77
N ASP A 150 18.25 17.92 19.76
CA ASP A 150 17.67 16.57 19.86
C ASP A 150 18.68 15.54 20.38
N LYS A 151 19.97 15.86 20.46
CA LYS A 151 21.00 14.94 20.95
C LYS A 151 20.74 14.51 22.40
N LEU A 152 20.75 13.20 22.66
CA LEU A 152 20.57 12.64 23.99
C LEU A 152 21.93 12.43 24.67
N LYS A 153 22.02 12.75 25.96
CA LYS A 153 23.12 12.35 26.83
C LYS A 153 22.59 11.47 27.95
N PHE A 154 23.42 10.53 28.39
CA PHE A 154 23.02 9.56 29.41
C PHE A 154 22.68 10.22 30.74
N GLU A 155 23.45 11.24 31.12
CA GLU A 155 23.29 11.97 32.39
C GLU A 155 21.97 12.75 32.46
N ASP A 156 21.42 13.11 31.30
CA ASP A 156 20.22 13.93 31.21
C ASP A 156 18.94 13.09 31.43
N ILE A 157 18.98 11.78 31.20
CA ILE A 157 17.77 10.94 31.13
C ILE A 157 16.99 10.93 32.47
N ALA A 158 17.64 10.62 33.59
CA ALA A 158 16.98 10.51 34.89
C ALA A 158 16.46 11.85 35.44
N ASN A 159 17.08 12.96 35.03
CA ASN A 159 16.79 14.30 35.55
C ASN A 159 16.01 15.17 34.56
N SER A 160 15.58 14.63 33.42
CA SER A 160 14.97 15.44 32.38
C SER A 160 13.49 15.68 32.61
N ASP A 161 13.11 16.96 32.65
CA ASP A 161 11.71 17.39 32.58
C ASP A 161 11.02 16.95 31.28
N ARG A 162 11.76 16.63 30.20
CA ARG A 162 11.16 16.19 28.92
C ARG A 162 10.38 14.89 29.08
N LEU A 163 10.73 14.04 30.04
CA LEU A 163 9.98 12.82 30.32
C LEU A 163 8.59 13.12 30.90
N THR A 164 8.44 14.21 31.65
CA THR A 164 7.13 14.61 32.20
C THR A 164 6.18 15.12 31.10
N LEU A 165 6.72 15.71 30.02
CA LEU A 165 5.96 16.14 28.83
C LEU A 165 5.37 14.97 28.01
N LEU A 166 5.75 13.73 28.31
CA LEU A 166 5.18 12.54 27.67
C LEU A 166 3.78 12.19 28.21
N GLY A 167 3.31 12.90 29.25
CA GLY A 167 1.92 12.86 29.71
C GLY A 167 1.54 11.56 30.42
N LEU A 168 2.48 10.98 31.16
CA LEU A 168 2.28 9.78 31.98
C LEU A 168 3.06 9.90 33.29
N PRO A 169 2.64 9.21 34.37
CA PRO A 169 3.50 8.97 35.51
C PRO A 169 4.61 8.03 35.05
N ILE A 170 5.74 8.59 34.64
CA ILE A 170 6.95 7.86 34.29
C ILE A 170 7.95 8.13 35.39
N VAL A 171 8.62 7.09 35.86
CA VAL A 171 9.72 7.22 36.82
C VAL A 171 10.99 6.85 36.09
N ALA A 172 11.91 7.81 35.98
CA ALA A 172 13.27 7.55 35.56
C ALA A 172 14.17 7.53 36.78
N PHE A 173 15.04 6.54 36.88
CA PHE A 173 15.95 6.38 38.00
C PHE A 173 17.22 5.68 37.57
N GLN A 174 18.32 6.05 38.22
CA GLN A 174 19.59 5.38 38.05
C GLN A 174 19.69 4.23 39.03
N VAL A 175 20.04 3.04 38.55
CA VAL A 175 20.26 1.87 39.41
C VAL A 175 21.72 1.82 39.83
N ASN A 176 22.64 1.98 38.87
CA ASN A 176 24.10 1.98 39.06
C ASN A 176 24.74 3.02 38.10
N ASP A 177 26.03 3.32 38.26
CA ASP A 177 26.80 4.26 37.39
C ASP A 177 26.83 3.94 35.89
N GLY A 178 26.39 2.73 35.50
CA GLY A 178 26.33 2.29 34.12
C GLY A 178 24.92 2.15 33.55
N GLU A 179 23.86 2.28 34.36
CA GLU A 179 22.50 1.90 33.96
C GLU A 179 21.42 2.82 34.51
N GLN A 180 20.57 3.30 33.62
CA GLN A 180 19.35 4.03 33.94
C GLN A 180 18.12 3.28 33.45
N TRP A 181 17.06 3.40 34.23
CA TRP A 181 15.78 2.75 33.99
C TRP A 181 14.70 3.80 33.86
N ILE A 182 13.83 3.61 32.86
CA ILE A 182 12.60 4.37 32.69
C ILE A 182 11.45 3.38 32.82
N GLN A 183 10.57 3.60 33.79
CA GLN A 183 9.45 2.70 34.05
C GLN A 183 8.11 3.43 34.06
N SER A 184 7.08 2.68 33.68
CA SER A 184 5.69 3.06 33.90
C SER A 184 5.39 3.16 35.40
N GLY A 185 4.74 4.25 35.82
CA GLY A 185 4.09 4.36 37.12
C GLY A 185 2.77 3.58 37.21
N GLU A 186 2.24 3.10 36.09
CA GLU A 186 1.13 2.14 36.07
C GLU A 186 1.66 0.72 36.23
N TYR A 187 1.09 -0.01 37.18
CA TYR A 187 1.41 -1.40 37.47
C TYR A 187 0.22 -2.31 37.15
N ILE A 188 0.49 -3.47 36.56
CA ILE A 188 -0.48 -4.52 36.31
C ILE A 188 0.01 -5.76 37.05
N SER A 189 -0.76 -6.22 38.04
CA SER A 189 -0.41 -7.38 38.88
C SER A 189 0.97 -7.25 39.55
N GLY A 190 1.34 -6.04 39.98
CA GLY A 190 2.62 -5.76 40.64
C GLY A 190 3.82 -5.61 39.69
N ILE A 191 3.61 -5.67 38.37
CA ILE A 191 4.67 -5.48 37.37
C ILE A 191 4.43 -4.15 36.63
N PRO A 192 5.45 -3.32 36.40
CA PRO A 192 5.32 -2.12 35.57
C PRO A 192 4.78 -2.47 34.20
N SER A 193 3.83 -1.68 33.68
CA SER A 193 3.24 -1.92 32.35
C SER A 193 4.30 -1.98 31.24
N PHE A 194 5.36 -1.18 31.39
CA PHE A 194 6.59 -1.26 30.62
C PHE A 194 7.79 -0.78 31.46
N SER A 195 8.98 -1.21 31.04
CA SER A 195 10.25 -0.64 31.49
C SER A 195 11.27 -0.63 30.35
N LEU A 196 12.15 0.36 30.36
CA LEU A 196 13.21 0.56 29.38
C LEU A 196 14.51 0.72 30.15
N LYS A 197 15.42 -0.23 29.96
CA LYS A 197 16.78 -0.20 30.49
C LYS A 197 17.68 0.46 29.45
N ILE A 198 18.46 1.45 29.87
CA ILE A 198 19.40 2.20 29.04
C ILE A 198 20.79 2.11 29.68
N SER A 199 21.77 1.71 28.90
CA SER A 199 23.17 1.59 29.31
C SER A 199 23.90 2.91 29.06
N LYS A 200 25.08 3.10 29.68
CA LYS A 200 25.89 4.32 29.52
C LYS A 200 26.29 4.65 28.08
N ASP A 201 26.42 3.64 27.22
CA ASP A 201 26.65 3.80 25.79
C ASP A 201 25.36 4.04 24.97
N LEU A 202 24.24 4.33 25.65
CA LEU A 202 22.90 4.54 25.08
C LEU A 202 22.29 3.30 24.41
N ARG A 203 22.85 2.11 24.59
CA ARG A 203 22.17 0.87 24.22
C ARG A 203 20.97 0.63 25.13
N PHE A 204 19.91 0.06 24.55
CA PHE A 204 18.67 -0.13 25.28
C PHE A 204 18.16 -1.56 25.23
N ILE A 205 17.47 -1.96 26.29
CA ILE A 205 16.69 -3.19 26.37
C ILE A 205 15.29 -2.81 26.86
N ALA A 206 14.29 -3.19 26.08
CA ALA A 206 12.90 -2.83 26.35
C ALA A 206 12.12 -4.02 26.90
N TYR A 207 11.30 -3.77 27.91
CA TYR A 207 10.45 -4.75 28.55
C TYR A 207 9.01 -4.26 28.55
N LYS A 208 8.08 -5.20 28.35
CA LYS A 208 6.65 -4.95 28.42
C LYS A 208 6.03 -6.02 29.30
N MET A 209 5.35 -5.61 30.37
CA MET A 209 4.81 -6.54 31.37
C MET A 209 5.87 -7.53 31.88
N GLY A 210 7.11 -7.05 32.08
CA GLY A 210 8.26 -7.87 32.51
C GLY A 210 8.90 -8.74 31.43
N VAL A 211 8.33 -8.84 30.22
CA VAL A 211 8.89 -9.63 29.12
C VAL A 211 9.71 -8.74 28.19
N GLN A 212 10.95 -9.15 27.90
CA GLN A 212 11.80 -8.44 26.94
C GLN A 212 11.14 -8.42 25.55
N CYS A 213 11.11 -7.27 24.90
CA CYS A 213 10.46 -7.09 23.61
C CYS A 213 11.29 -6.22 22.66
N THR A 214 11.01 -6.33 21.37
CA THR A 214 11.66 -5.53 20.33
C THR A 214 10.78 -4.35 19.94
N ILE A 215 11.37 -3.15 19.89
CA ILE A 215 10.71 -1.95 19.42
C ILE A 215 10.72 -1.96 17.88
N LYS A 216 9.56 -2.23 17.27
CA LYS A 216 9.44 -2.46 15.81
C LYS A 216 9.88 -1.24 14.99
N SER A 217 9.60 -0.01 15.45
CA SER A 217 9.99 1.22 14.75
C SER A 217 11.50 1.42 14.73
N LEU A 218 12.19 1.12 15.82
CA LEU A 218 13.65 1.24 15.91
C LEU A 218 14.39 0.10 15.20
N SER A 219 13.94 -1.13 15.38
CA SER A 219 14.56 -2.31 14.75
C SER A 219 14.51 -2.29 13.22
N LYS A 220 13.39 -1.84 12.61
CA LYS A 220 13.29 -1.66 11.15
C LYS A 220 14.33 -0.71 10.59
N ASN A 221 14.68 0.31 11.36
CA ASN A 221 15.69 1.31 11.00
C ASN A 221 17.10 0.96 11.50
N ARG A 222 17.29 -0.26 12.04
CA ARG A 222 18.56 -0.75 12.62
C ARG A 222 19.13 0.16 13.72
N ILE A 223 18.24 0.84 14.45
CA ILE A 223 18.62 1.69 15.57
C ILE A 223 18.90 0.80 16.78
N THR A 224 20.13 0.82 17.26
CA THR A 224 20.61 0.05 18.43
C THR A 224 21.01 0.93 19.61
N HIS A 225 21.16 2.23 19.38
CA HIS A 225 21.51 3.24 20.38
C HIS A 225 20.46 4.36 20.36
N LEU A 226 20.12 4.91 21.51
CA LEU A 226 19.19 6.03 21.64
C LEU A 226 19.96 7.35 21.62
N ASP A 227 20.54 7.71 20.48
CA ASP A 227 21.41 8.89 20.36
C ASP A 227 20.65 10.23 20.40
N SER A 228 19.32 10.16 20.34
CA SER A 228 18.45 11.33 20.27
C SER A 228 17.20 11.20 21.14
N TRP A 229 16.72 12.34 21.64
CA TRP A 229 15.48 12.46 22.39
C TRP A 229 14.30 11.93 21.59
N SER A 230 14.20 12.27 20.31
CA SER A 230 13.16 11.74 19.41
C SER A 230 13.15 10.20 19.36
N CYS A 231 14.32 9.54 19.38
CA CYS A 231 14.41 8.08 19.41
C CYS A 231 13.92 7.50 20.75
N LEU A 232 14.29 8.14 21.86
CA LEU A 232 13.83 7.76 23.20
C LEU A 232 12.31 7.93 23.36
N GLU A 233 11.77 9.05 22.88
CA GLU A 233 10.33 9.33 22.92
C GLU A 233 9.54 8.32 22.09
N GLU A 234 10.01 7.98 20.89
CA GLU A 234 9.42 6.93 20.04
C GLU A 234 9.46 5.56 20.74
N ALA A 235 10.57 5.24 21.42
CA ALA A 235 10.69 4.00 22.19
C ALA A 235 9.63 3.91 23.30
N ILE A 236 9.49 4.99 24.09
CA ILE A 236 8.50 5.08 25.16
C ILE A 236 7.07 5.04 24.59
N CYS A 237 6.81 5.76 23.49
CA CYS A 237 5.50 5.77 22.83
C CYS A 237 5.12 4.38 22.28
N PHE A 238 6.08 3.64 21.74
CA PHE A 238 5.87 2.26 21.33
C PHE A 238 5.55 1.35 22.52
N LEU A 239 6.32 1.47 23.60
CA LEU A 239 6.11 0.66 24.80
C LEU A 239 4.79 0.97 25.51
N LYS A 240 4.34 2.22 25.47
CA LYS A 240 2.99 2.64 25.87
C LYS A 240 1.92 1.99 25.00
N ASN A 241 2.12 1.98 23.68
CA ASN A 241 1.15 1.45 22.72
C ASN A 241 1.12 -0.09 22.75
N SER A 242 0.30 -0.62 23.64
CA SER A 242 0.01 -2.03 23.72
C SER A 242 -0.84 -2.54 22.56
N GLU A 243 -0.22 -3.20 21.59
CA GLU A 243 -0.95 -4.22 20.83
C GLU A 243 -1.57 -5.26 21.81
N PHE A 244 -0.88 -5.61 22.89
CA PHE A 244 -1.32 -6.63 23.87
C PHE A 244 -2.63 -6.27 24.61
N THR A 245 -2.68 -5.10 25.25
CA THR A 245 -3.88 -4.56 25.89
C THR A 245 -4.98 -4.27 24.86
N ARG A 246 -4.63 -3.88 23.62
CA ARG A 246 -5.60 -3.71 22.52
C ARG A 246 -6.28 -5.01 22.07
N HIS A 247 -5.65 -6.18 22.16
CA HIS A 247 -6.29 -7.47 21.84
C HIS A 247 -7.18 -7.93 23.01
N GLN A 248 -6.72 -7.76 24.25
CA GLN A 248 -7.51 -8.06 25.45
C GLN A 248 -8.77 -7.19 25.54
N THR A 249 -8.68 -5.88 25.26
CA THR A 249 -9.86 -4.99 25.24
C THR A 249 -10.87 -5.43 24.18
N ILE A 250 -10.43 -5.83 22.97
CA ILE A 250 -11.37 -6.39 21.97
C ILE A 250 -12.06 -7.61 22.53
N LEU A 251 -11.31 -8.57 23.06
CA LEU A 251 -11.88 -9.83 23.52
C LEU A 251 -12.86 -9.59 24.67
N GLN A 252 -12.53 -8.68 25.59
CA GLN A 252 -13.40 -8.28 26.67
C GLN A 252 -14.68 -7.60 26.16
N GLU A 253 -14.56 -6.65 25.23
CA GLU A 253 -15.71 -5.98 24.61
C GLU A 253 -16.56 -6.96 23.77
N GLN A 254 -15.95 -7.97 23.14
CA GLN A 254 -16.66 -9.04 22.44
C GLN A 254 -17.46 -9.89 23.44
N ILE A 255 -16.85 -10.32 24.54
CA ILE A 255 -17.53 -11.05 25.62
C ILE A 255 -18.66 -10.22 26.22
N GLU A 256 -18.45 -8.92 26.46
CA GLU A 256 -19.49 -8.02 26.94
C GLU A 256 -20.63 -7.88 25.94
N SER A 257 -20.33 -7.78 24.64
CA SER A 257 -21.34 -7.69 23.58
C SER A 257 -22.11 -9.00 23.32
N MET A 258 -21.61 -10.13 23.85
CA MET A 258 -22.32 -11.41 23.86
C MET A 258 -23.33 -11.52 25.01
N LYS A 259 -23.23 -10.65 26.04
CA LYS A 259 -24.23 -10.58 27.11
C LYS A 259 -25.55 -10.01 26.56
N PRO A 260 -26.71 -10.35 27.16
CA PRO A 260 -27.99 -9.81 26.74
C PRO A 260 -27.97 -8.27 26.77
N PRO A 261 -28.55 -7.61 25.76
CA PRO A 261 -28.49 -6.16 25.62
C PRO A 261 -29.17 -5.49 26.81
N GLN A 262 -28.42 -4.66 27.53
CA GLN A 262 -28.97 -3.79 28.56
C GLN A 262 -29.61 -2.57 27.89
N VAL A 263 -30.88 -2.30 28.20
CA VAL A 263 -31.63 -1.16 27.66
C VAL A 263 -30.88 0.14 27.96
N GLY A 264 -30.67 0.97 26.92
CA GLY A 264 -30.01 2.27 27.04
C GLY A 264 -28.47 2.25 27.01
N LYS A 265 -27.81 1.10 27.08
CA LYS A 265 -26.35 1.03 26.92
C LYS A 265 -25.92 0.95 25.46
N LYS A 266 -24.89 1.73 25.11
CA LYS A 266 -24.22 1.64 23.81
C LYS A 266 -23.57 0.26 23.69
N LEU A 267 -23.92 -0.47 22.63
CA LEU A 267 -23.42 -1.82 22.38
C LEU A 267 -21.94 -1.85 21.95
N TYR A 268 -21.45 -0.79 21.31
CA TYR A 268 -20.08 -0.71 20.80
C TYR A 268 -19.40 0.55 21.30
N SER A 269 -18.16 0.39 21.78
CA SER A 269 -17.28 1.53 22.06
C SER A 269 -16.81 2.18 20.75
N PRO A 270 -16.38 3.46 20.77
CA PRO A 270 -15.76 4.11 19.62
C PRO A 270 -14.59 3.31 19.05
N GLN A 271 -13.80 2.65 19.91
CA GLN A 271 -12.65 1.84 19.52
C GLN A 271 -13.06 0.61 18.69
N VAL A 272 -14.14 -0.09 19.07
CA VAL A 272 -14.69 -1.20 18.27
C VAL A 272 -15.20 -0.69 16.93
N LEU A 273 -15.92 0.44 16.91
CA LEU A 273 -16.44 1.02 15.68
C LEU A 273 -15.32 1.38 14.69
N MET A 274 -14.25 2.02 15.16
CA MET A 274 -13.09 2.37 14.34
C MET A 274 -12.40 1.12 13.76
N ARG A 275 -12.22 0.06 14.56
CA ARG A 275 -11.59 -1.18 14.07
C ARG A 275 -12.48 -1.94 13.10
N ALA A 276 -13.76 -2.07 13.42
CA ALA A 276 -14.75 -2.66 12.54
C ALA A 276 -14.78 -1.93 11.19
N PHE A 277 -14.71 -0.61 11.21
CA PHE A 277 -14.57 0.20 10.00
C PHE A 277 -13.27 -0.10 9.26
N GLY A 278 -12.14 -0.24 9.96
CA GLY A 278 -10.85 -0.63 9.38
C GLY A 278 -10.87 -2.01 8.70
N TYR A 279 -11.46 -3.02 9.32
CA TYR A 279 -11.65 -4.33 8.70
C TYR A 279 -12.56 -4.25 7.48
N PHE A 280 -13.67 -3.51 7.59
CA PHE A 280 -14.61 -3.29 6.50
C PHE A 280 -13.98 -2.55 5.31
N SER A 281 -13.12 -1.56 5.57
CA SER A 281 -12.45 -0.79 4.53
C SER A 281 -11.32 -1.57 3.84
N GLN A 282 -10.63 -2.45 4.58
CA GLN A 282 -9.61 -3.34 4.01
C GLN A 282 -10.23 -4.46 3.17
N SER A 283 -11.29 -5.10 3.65
CA SER A 283 -11.97 -6.16 2.91
C SER A 283 -13.41 -6.36 3.38
N ARG A 284 -14.37 -5.99 2.52
CA ARG A 284 -15.81 -6.15 2.80
C ARG A 284 -16.21 -7.62 2.92
N SER A 285 -15.64 -8.51 2.11
CA SER A 285 -15.94 -9.94 2.14
C SER A 285 -15.43 -10.60 3.42
N LEU A 286 -14.19 -10.27 3.82
CA LEU A 286 -13.63 -10.74 5.08
C LEU A 286 -14.44 -10.20 6.27
N TYR A 287 -14.81 -8.93 6.26
CA TYR A 287 -15.63 -8.34 7.32
C TYR A 287 -16.99 -9.04 7.45
N SER A 288 -17.64 -9.34 6.31
CA SER A 288 -18.90 -10.08 6.29
C SER A 288 -18.76 -11.46 6.94
N ARG A 289 -17.66 -12.17 6.62
CA ARG A 289 -17.34 -13.46 7.23
C ARG A 289 -17.02 -13.33 8.71
N LEU A 290 -16.20 -12.37 9.11
CA LEU A 290 -15.90 -12.13 10.53
C LEU A 290 -17.17 -11.81 11.33
N ARG A 291 -18.15 -11.11 10.74
CA ARG A 291 -19.44 -10.85 11.38
C ARG A 291 -20.29 -12.09 11.61
N SER A 292 -20.06 -13.21 10.91
CA SER A 292 -20.77 -14.45 11.22
C SER A 292 -20.28 -15.06 12.52
N ASP A 293 -19.01 -14.83 12.85
CA ASP A 293 -18.32 -15.49 13.95
C ASP A 293 -18.18 -14.56 15.18
N PHE A 294 -18.20 -13.24 14.97
CA PHE A 294 -18.03 -12.22 16.00
C PHE A 294 -19.17 -11.19 16.03
N LYS A 295 -19.46 -10.65 17.23
CA LYS A 295 -20.42 -9.55 17.42
C LYS A 295 -19.79 -8.21 17.01
N LEU A 296 -19.69 -8.00 15.70
CA LEU A 296 -19.20 -6.75 15.12
C LEU A 296 -20.36 -5.85 14.65
N PRO A 297 -20.18 -4.52 14.55
CA PRO A 297 -21.17 -3.57 14.03
C PRO A 297 -21.75 -3.96 12.67
N SER A 298 -23.00 -3.58 12.39
CA SER A 298 -23.60 -3.90 11.07
C SER A 298 -22.97 -3.06 9.96
N ILE A 299 -22.99 -3.58 8.72
CA ILE A 299 -22.55 -2.79 7.56
C ILE A 299 -23.34 -1.48 7.50
N LYS A 300 -24.66 -1.53 7.73
CA LYS A 300 -25.52 -0.33 7.82
C LYS A 300 -25.03 0.66 8.89
N THR A 301 -24.62 0.17 10.05
CA THR A 301 -24.03 1.01 11.12
C THR A 301 -22.75 1.68 10.64
N LEU A 302 -21.84 0.94 10.01
CA LEU A 302 -20.57 1.47 9.49
C LEU A 302 -20.81 2.48 8.35
N THR A 303 -21.74 2.19 7.44
CA THR A 303 -22.13 3.11 6.35
C THR A 303 -22.73 4.40 6.90
N ASN A 304 -23.59 4.32 7.92
CA ASN A 304 -24.18 5.50 8.57
C ASN A 304 -23.13 6.34 9.31
N ILE A 305 -22.09 5.72 9.87
CA ILE A 305 -20.97 6.47 10.47
C ILE A 305 -20.17 7.16 9.37
N SER A 306 -19.84 6.43 8.30
CA SER A 306 -19.11 6.99 7.15
C SER A 306 -19.84 8.17 6.51
N SER A 307 -21.16 8.10 6.38
CA SER A 307 -21.94 9.18 5.76
C SER A 307 -21.93 10.44 6.63
N LYS A 308 -21.98 10.30 7.97
CA LYS A 308 -21.83 11.44 8.89
C LYS A 308 -20.45 12.07 8.80
N VAL A 309 -19.39 11.25 8.71
CA VAL A 309 -18.02 11.73 8.56
C VAL A 309 -17.85 12.48 7.23
N ASN A 310 -18.40 11.96 6.13
CA ASN A 310 -18.33 12.62 4.82
C ASN A 310 -19.01 14.00 4.79
N ASN A 311 -19.98 14.26 5.67
CA ASN A 311 -20.67 15.54 5.76
C ASN A 311 -19.97 16.53 6.72
N THR A 312 -18.82 16.16 7.27
CA THR A 312 -18.05 17.04 8.17
C THR A 312 -17.28 18.06 7.36
N SER A 313 -17.35 19.34 7.74
CA SER A 313 -16.59 20.39 7.04
C SER A 313 -15.08 20.21 7.19
N ASP A 314 -14.32 20.59 6.16
CA ASP A 314 -12.85 20.57 6.17
C ASP A 314 -12.27 21.28 7.40
N ARG A 315 -12.87 22.42 7.78
CA ARG A 315 -12.45 23.21 8.93
C ARG A 315 -12.64 22.45 10.23
N THR A 316 -13.78 21.78 10.42
CA THR A 316 -14.03 20.96 11.61
C THR A 316 -13.03 19.79 11.66
N PHE A 317 -12.86 19.10 10.53
CA PHE A 317 -11.94 17.97 10.44
C PHE A 317 -10.49 18.34 10.78
N ILE A 318 -9.96 19.42 10.18
CA ILE A 318 -8.60 19.89 10.47
C ILE A 318 -8.47 20.31 11.93
N ASN A 319 -9.44 21.07 12.47
CA ASN A 319 -9.38 21.53 13.84
C ASN A 319 -9.30 20.37 14.83
N GLU A 320 -10.10 19.32 14.63
CA GLU A 320 -10.06 18.14 15.50
C GLU A 320 -8.70 17.42 15.42
N ILE A 321 -8.13 17.28 14.21
CA ILE A 321 -6.81 16.66 14.04
C ILE A 321 -5.72 17.50 14.69
N ILE A 322 -5.61 18.78 14.35
CA ILE A 322 -4.49 19.62 14.81
C ILE A 322 -4.58 19.88 16.32
N LYS A 323 -5.78 20.01 16.89
CA LYS A 323 -5.95 20.12 18.35
C LYS A 323 -5.49 18.86 19.09
N ALA A 324 -5.71 17.68 18.51
CA ALA A 324 -5.26 16.42 19.09
C ALA A 324 -3.73 16.22 19.02
N VAL A 325 -3.04 17.02 18.20
CA VAL A 325 -1.57 16.97 18.04
C VAL A 325 -0.89 17.89 19.06
N LYS A 326 0.18 17.39 19.70
CA LYS A 326 1.00 18.15 20.64
C LYS A 326 1.62 19.38 19.96
N PRO A 327 1.79 20.52 20.65
CA PRO A 327 2.34 21.75 20.05
C PRO A 327 3.62 21.54 19.23
N ASP A 328 4.59 20.79 19.76
CA ASP A 328 5.88 20.54 19.09
C ASP A 328 5.76 19.74 17.79
N GLN A 329 4.67 18.97 17.65
CA GLN A 329 4.36 18.14 16.49
C GLN A 329 3.44 18.84 15.47
N ARG A 330 3.03 20.10 15.73
CA ARG A 330 2.17 20.88 14.81
C ARG A 330 2.93 21.50 13.65
N LYS A 331 4.25 21.33 13.59
CA LYS A 331 5.07 21.65 12.42
C LYS A 331 4.68 20.70 11.30
N CYS A 332 4.16 21.21 10.20
CA CYS A 332 3.61 20.39 9.11
C CYS A 332 4.26 20.72 7.77
N ILE A 333 4.26 19.72 6.90
CA ILE A 333 4.56 19.89 5.47
C ILE A 333 3.29 19.57 4.68
N VAL A 334 3.06 20.34 3.62
CA VAL A 334 1.97 20.10 2.66
C VAL A 334 2.57 19.44 1.43
N MET A 335 2.00 18.32 1.00
CA MET A 335 2.44 17.59 -0.17
C MET A 335 1.30 17.54 -1.19
N ALA A 336 1.57 17.81 -2.45
CA ALA A 336 0.56 17.72 -3.50
C ALA A 336 1.07 16.93 -4.71
N ASP A 337 0.21 16.06 -5.23
CA ASP A 337 0.51 15.23 -6.39
C ASP A 337 -0.75 14.99 -7.24
N GLU A 338 -0.57 14.69 -8.52
CA GLU A 338 -1.65 14.46 -9.48
C GLU A 338 -1.68 12.99 -9.91
N VAL A 339 -2.83 12.33 -9.69
CA VAL A 339 -3.04 10.93 -10.09
C VAL A 339 -3.95 10.87 -11.30
N TYR A 340 -3.48 10.29 -12.40
CA TYR A 340 -4.31 10.06 -13.59
C TYR A 340 -5.42 9.05 -13.31
N VAL A 341 -6.64 9.38 -13.71
CA VAL A 341 -7.82 8.52 -13.55
C VAL A 341 -8.52 8.28 -14.88
N LYS A 342 -9.27 7.19 -14.95
CA LYS A 342 -10.13 6.91 -16.10
C LYS A 342 -11.27 7.92 -16.13
N GLN A 343 -11.41 8.64 -17.24
CA GLN A 343 -12.56 9.50 -17.51
C GLN A 343 -13.84 8.65 -17.50
N CYS A 344 -14.71 8.89 -16.52
CA CYS A 344 -16.01 8.26 -16.43
C CYS A 344 -16.94 9.09 -15.56
N LEU A 345 -18.25 8.99 -15.81
CA LEU A 345 -19.28 9.42 -14.87
C LEU A 345 -19.74 8.23 -14.08
N LEU A 346 -19.82 8.39 -12.76
CA LEU A 346 -20.36 7.40 -11.86
C LEU A 346 -21.56 8.00 -11.15
N TYR A 347 -22.67 7.27 -11.11
CA TYR A 347 -23.83 7.65 -10.32
C TYR A 347 -23.95 6.70 -9.13
N HIS A 348 -23.91 7.26 -7.92
CA HIS A 348 -24.04 6.49 -6.69
C HIS A 348 -24.79 7.29 -5.63
N GLY A 349 -25.86 6.70 -5.08
CA GLY A 349 -26.58 7.28 -3.94
C GLY A 349 -27.24 8.64 -4.21
N GLY A 350 -27.68 8.92 -5.44
CA GLY A 350 -28.25 10.23 -5.80
C GLY A 350 -27.24 11.25 -6.30
N THR A 351 -25.94 10.95 -6.23
CA THR A 351 -24.86 11.87 -6.58
C THR A 351 -24.13 11.40 -7.83
N VAL A 352 -23.80 12.34 -8.72
CA VAL A 352 -22.97 12.13 -9.90
C VAL A 352 -21.53 12.51 -9.57
N PHE A 353 -20.60 11.63 -9.90
CA PHE A 353 -19.16 11.78 -9.70
C PHE A 353 -18.42 11.74 -11.04
N GLY A 354 -17.23 12.34 -11.09
CA GLY A 354 -16.32 12.23 -12.23
C GLY A 354 -16.21 13.49 -13.11
N GLN A 355 -16.96 14.55 -12.78
CA GLN A 355 -16.74 15.89 -13.34
C GLN A 355 -15.50 16.54 -12.68
N ALA A 356 -14.79 17.36 -13.44
CA ALA A 356 -13.65 18.11 -12.94
C ALA A 356 -14.11 19.38 -12.20
N GLU A 357 -13.54 19.68 -11.04
CA GLU A 357 -13.87 20.91 -10.30
C GLU A 357 -13.38 22.17 -11.01
N ASN A 358 -12.19 22.11 -11.63
CA ASN A 358 -11.64 23.24 -12.38
C ASN A 358 -12.32 23.44 -13.75
N ASN A 359 -13.11 22.46 -14.21
CA ASN A 359 -13.90 22.54 -15.44
C ASN A 359 -15.14 21.64 -15.33
N PRO A 360 -16.24 22.11 -14.69
CA PRO A 360 -17.42 21.29 -14.39
C PRO A 360 -18.10 20.69 -15.62
N SER A 361 -17.97 21.33 -16.78
CA SER A 361 -18.51 20.85 -18.06
C SER A 361 -17.77 19.64 -18.62
N SER A 362 -16.68 19.20 -17.98
CA SER A 362 -15.81 18.15 -18.47
C SER A 362 -15.57 17.03 -17.46
N LEU A 363 -15.26 15.83 -17.97
CA LEU A 363 -14.81 14.72 -17.14
C LEU A 363 -13.37 14.95 -16.65
N ALA A 364 -13.13 14.61 -15.39
CA ALA A 364 -11.82 14.62 -14.79
C ALA A 364 -10.90 13.59 -15.46
N THR A 365 -9.69 14.03 -15.80
CA THR A 365 -8.61 13.18 -16.32
C THR A 365 -7.66 12.73 -15.21
N SER A 366 -7.71 13.44 -14.10
CA SER A 366 -6.78 13.28 -12.99
C SER A 366 -7.44 13.73 -11.69
N VAL A 367 -6.82 13.39 -10.58
CA VAL A 367 -7.23 13.82 -9.24
C VAL A 367 -6.01 14.42 -8.54
N LEU A 368 -6.14 15.67 -8.12
CA LEU A 368 -5.17 16.35 -7.28
C LEU A 368 -5.33 15.88 -5.83
N GLY A 369 -4.33 15.16 -5.33
CA GLY A 369 -4.24 14.76 -3.94
C GLY A 369 -3.42 15.77 -3.14
N ILE A 370 -3.98 16.29 -2.05
CA ILE A 370 -3.28 17.14 -1.08
C ILE A 370 -3.15 16.37 0.22
N MET A 371 -1.92 16.08 0.63
CA MET A 371 -1.57 15.37 1.85
C MET A 371 -0.90 16.31 2.83
N VAL A 372 -1.21 16.17 4.11
CA VAL A 372 -0.57 16.88 5.20
C VAL A 372 0.20 15.89 6.04
N LYS A 373 1.46 16.20 6.30
CA LYS A 373 2.32 15.42 7.18
C LYS A 373 2.81 16.28 8.32
N CYS A 374 2.39 15.96 9.54
CA CYS A 374 2.97 16.51 10.74
C CYS A 374 4.40 15.93 10.91
N LEU A 375 5.35 16.79 11.26
CA LEU A 375 6.71 16.43 11.58
C LEU A 375 6.80 15.93 13.04
N PHE A 376 7.94 15.34 13.39
CA PHE A 376 8.25 14.93 14.78
C PHE A 376 7.25 13.93 15.39
N GLY A 377 6.73 13.00 14.57
CA GLY A 377 5.87 11.90 15.05
C GLY A 377 4.36 12.23 15.08
N GLY A 378 3.94 13.39 14.57
CA GLY A 378 2.53 13.67 14.35
C GLY A 378 1.91 12.85 13.20
N PRO A 379 0.57 12.91 13.03
CA PRO A 379 -0.14 12.13 12.02
C PRO A 379 0.21 12.58 10.59
N THR A 380 0.12 11.63 9.66
CA THR A 380 0.11 11.89 8.21
C THR A 380 -1.26 11.52 7.69
N PHE A 381 -1.89 12.41 6.93
CA PHE A 381 -3.23 12.18 6.41
C PHE A 381 -3.43 12.85 5.06
N LEU A 382 -4.23 12.20 4.21
CA LEU A 382 -4.72 12.76 2.97
C LEU A 382 -5.83 13.75 3.31
N PHE A 383 -5.63 15.03 2.99
CA PHE A 383 -6.57 16.09 3.31
C PHE A 383 -7.64 16.23 2.23
N LYS A 384 -7.24 16.32 0.96
CA LYS A 384 -8.17 16.49 -0.17
C LYS A 384 -7.82 15.61 -1.36
N MET A 385 -8.85 15.24 -2.09
CA MET A 385 -8.78 14.58 -3.40
C MET A 385 -9.73 15.32 -4.34
N ILE A 386 -9.17 16.11 -5.24
CA ILE A 386 -9.90 17.05 -6.07
C ILE A 386 -9.88 16.56 -7.53
N PRO A 387 -11.02 16.21 -8.13
CA PRO A 387 -11.06 15.81 -9.53
C PRO A 387 -10.74 17.01 -10.43
N VAL A 388 -9.77 16.84 -11.33
CA VAL A 388 -9.28 17.91 -12.20
C VAL A 388 -9.17 17.45 -13.65
N LYS A 389 -9.30 18.40 -14.57
CA LYS A 389 -8.98 18.23 -15.99
C LYS A 389 -7.92 19.23 -16.38
N ALA A 390 -6.77 18.75 -16.85
CA ALA A 390 -5.63 19.58 -17.24
C ALA A 390 -5.27 20.61 -16.15
N MET A 391 -4.62 20.13 -15.08
CA MET A 391 -4.25 20.96 -13.93
C MET A 391 -3.47 22.22 -14.36
N THR A 392 -3.91 23.39 -13.88
CA THR A 392 -3.25 24.68 -14.13
C THR A 392 -2.50 25.14 -12.88
N ALA A 393 -1.44 25.93 -13.08
CA ALA A 393 -0.64 26.45 -11.97
C ALA A 393 -1.46 27.38 -11.06
N ALA A 394 -2.36 28.19 -11.64
CA ALA A 394 -3.24 29.08 -10.90
C ALA A 394 -4.24 28.31 -10.02
N PHE A 395 -4.85 27.24 -10.55
CA PHE A 395 -5.76 26.41 -9.77
C PHE A 395 -5.03 25.69 -8.63
N LEU A 396 -3.85 25.14 -8.90
CA LEU A 396 -3.02 24.52 -7.86
C LEU A 396 -2.64 25.53 -6.76
N PHE A 397 -2.21 26.73 -7.15
CA PHE A 397 -1.87 27.80 -6.22
C PHE A 397 -3.03 28.12 -5.28
N ASP A 398 -4.23 28.35 -5.85
CA ASP A 398 -5.45 28.64 -5.08
C ASP A 398 -5.78 27.51 -4.08
N GLN A 399 -5.76 26.26 -4.51
CA GLN A 399 -6.05 25.11 -3.64
C GLN A 399 -5.03 24.94 -2.51
N ILE A 400 -3.75 25.22 -2.78
CA ILE A 400 -2.69 25.17 -1.76
C ILE A 400 -2.82 26.34 -0.78
N GLN A 401 -3.08 27.56 -1.25
CA GLN A 401 -3.30 28.72 -0.38
C GLN A 401 -4.50 28.53 0.54
N GLN A 402 -5.63 28.05 0.02
CA GLN A 402 -6.81 27.73 0.83
C GLN A 402 -6.50 26.67 1.89
N THR A 403 -5.75 25.63 1.51
CA THR A 403 -5.31 24.59 2.45
C THR A 403 -4.41 25.15 3.56
N ILE A 404 -3.44 25.98 3.21
CA ILE A 404 -2.53 26.62 4.18
C ILE A 404 -3.29 27.53 5.12
N ALA A 405 -4.22 28.34 4.63
CA ALA A 405 -5.04 29.22 5.44
C ALA A 405 -5.88 28.43 6.46
N LEU A 406 -6.50 27.33 6.04
CA LEU A 406 -7.25 26.44 6.94
C LEU A 406 -6.36 25.79 8.01
N LEU A 407 -5.19 25.29 7.63
CA LEU A 407 -4.25 24.65 8.55
C LEU A 407 -3.68 25.64 9.57
N ARG A 408 -3.26 26.84 9.13
CA ARG A 408 -2.77 27.91 10.01
C ARG A 408 -3.87 28.38 10.97
N GLY A 409 -5.11 28.52 10.48
CA GLY A 409 -6.27 28.84 11.30
C GLY A 409 -6.59 27.80 12.38
N ALA A 410 -6.13 26.56 12.22
CA ALA A 410 -6.25 25.49 13.20
C ALA A 410 -5.05 25.39 14.16
N GLY A 411 -4.01 26.21 13.98
CA GLY A 411 -2.80 26.22 14.80
C GLY A 411 -1.66 25.34 14.29
N ALA A 412 -1.68 24.93 13.01
CA ALA A 412 -0.56 24.23 12.38
C ALA A 412 0.52 25.24 11.92
N ASP A 413 1.77 24.85 12.07
CA ASP A 413 2.95 25.61 11.65
C ASP A 413 3.49 25.02 10.33
N ILE A 414 3.07 25.58 9.20
CA ILE A 414 3.44 25.06 7.87
C ILE A 414 4.88 25.48 7.53
N LYS A 415 5.77 24.50 7.42
CA LYS A 415 7.20 24.70 7.13
C LYS A 415 7.55 24.64 5.66
N SER A 416 6.92 23.75 4.90
CA SER A 416 7.24 23.61 3.49
C SER A 416 6.10 23.01 2.67
N ILE A 417 6.19 23.21 1.35
CA ILE A 417 5.31 22.64 0.34
C ILE A 417 6.17 21.73 -0.55
N ILE A 418 5.71 20.51 -0.78
CA ILE A 418 6.39 19.53 -1.64
C ILE A 418 5.47 19.19 -2.80
N VAL A 419 5.97 19.41 -4.01
CA VAL A 419 5.31 19.08 -5.27
C VAL A 419 6.27 18.35 -6.19
N ASP A 420 5.75 17.62 -7.17
CA ASP A 420 6.59 17.00 -8.19
C ASP A 420 7.33 18.06 -9.05
N GLY A 421 8.27 17.60 -9.88
CA GLY A 421 9.05 18.49 -10.75
C GLY A 421 8.38 18.84 -12.09
N ASN A 422 7.06 18.66 -12.26
CA ASN A 422 6.40 18.91 -13.54
C ASN A 422 6.31 20.42 -13.85
N ARG A 423 6.04 20.77 -15.12
CA ARG A 423 6.02 22.16 -15.59
C ARG A 423 4.98 23.02 -14.87
N THR A 424 3.80 22.46 -14.61
CA THR A 424 2.71 23.14 -13.89
C THR A 424 3.14 23.49 -12.46
N ASN A 425 3.82 22.56 -11.79
CA ASN A 425 4.31 22.72 -10.42
C ASN A 425 5.50 23.67 -10.34
N GLN A 426 6.38 23.69 -11.35
CA GLN A 426 7.43 24.70 -11.46
C GLN A 426 6.84 26.10 -11.62
N ASN A 427 5.83 26.27 -12.47
CA ASN A 427 5.16 27.56 -12.65
C ASN A 427 4.42 28.00 -11.37
N PHE A 428 3.81 27.06 -10.64
CA PHE A 428 3.24 27.30 -9.33
C PHE A 428 4.29 27.85 -8.34
N LEU A 429 5.46 27.20 -8.25
CA LEU A 429 6.54 27.62 -7.35
C LEU A 429 7.16 28.97 -7.72
N GLN A 430 7.06 29.41 -8.97
CA GLN A 430 7.49 30.75 -9.38
C GLN A 430 6.49 31.85 -9.02
N ALA A 431 5.24 31.47 -8.76
CA ALA A 431 4.16 32.38 -8.36
C ALA A 431 4.00 32.48 -6.83
N VAL A 432 4.65 31.60 -6.06
CA VAL A 432 4.81 31.65 -4.59
C VAL A 432 6.07 32.41 -4.27
#